data_AF-M5RM07-F1
#
_entry.id   AF-M5RM07-F1
#
_cell.length_a   1.000
_cell.length_b   1.000
_cell.length_c   1.000
_cell.angle_alpha   90.00
_cell.angle_beta   90.00
_cell.angle_gamma   90.00
#
_symmetry.space_group_name_H-M   'P 1'
#
loop_
_entity.id
_entity.type
_entity.pdbx_description
1 polymer ?
#
loop_
_entity_poly.entity_id
_entity_poly.type
_entity_poly.pdbx_seq_one_letter_code
_entity_poly.pdbx_strand_id
1 'polypeptide(L)'
;MKTILPSLPRVTSLLVAAVLVAVPLFTEPVFADSEAAEPPSRVTVQTPEVDVVIIEKEVSGPAKILDDEGRMVNFQRDIAPIFVARCLDCHGPEEAKNDFRVDDVDSMMSYVEAEDIESSSLYVDYLTTDDEDMLMPPAAHGGPLTPGELALIRVWISEGAHWPDDAALVASGDEVPAVAPEMVARSLPERAVGVSRLSAPSHRALSH
;
A
#
# COMPACT_ATOMS: atom_id res chain seq x y z
N MET A 1 -54.51 -41.91 36.63
CA MET A 1 -53.50 -41.93 35.55
C MET A 1 -52.50 -40.81 35.83
N LYS A 2 -51.41 -41.16 36.53
CA LYS A 2 -50.00 -41.15 36.07
C LYS A 2 -49.37 -39.74 36.06
N THR A 3 -48.73 -39.44 37.19
CA THR A 3 -47.77 -38.38 37.46
C THR A 3 -46.59 -38.44 36.48
N ILE A 4 -46.24 -37.30 35.88
CA ILE A 4 -45.12 -37.16 34.94
C ILE A 4 -44.06 -36.32 35.65
N LEU A 5 -42.92 -36.95 36.01
CA LEU A 5 -41.71 -36.24 36.46
C LEU A 5 -40.95 -35.72 35.24
N PRO A 6 -40.34 -34.52 35.30
CA PRO A 6 -39.39 -34.08 34.29
C PRO A 6 -38.01 -34.72 34.52
N SER A 7 -37.48 -35.32 33.45
CA SER A 7 -36.14 -35.91 33.37
C SER A 7 -35.09 -34.80 33.22
N LEU A 8 -34.13 -34.71 34.15
CA LEU A 8 -32.96 -33.85 34.02
C LEU A 8 -31.93 -34.47 33.05
N PRO A 9 -31.21 -33.67 32.25
CA PRO A 9 -30.14 -34.17 31.39
C PRO A 9 -28.87 -34.49 32.21
N ARG A 10 -28.24 -35.62 31.89
CA ARG A 10 -26.93 -36.03 32.42
C ARG A 10 -25.84 -35.18 31.78
N VAL A 11 -25.16 -34.36 32.57
CA VAL A 11 -23.94 -33.64 32.15
C VAL A 11 -22.78 -34.64 32.21
N THR A 12 -22.38 -35.17 31.06
CA THR A 12 -21.16 -35.96 30.92
C THR A 12 -19.96 -35.01 30.93
N SER A 13 -19.23 -35.03 32.04
CA SER A 13 -17.96 -34.34 32.23
C SER A 13 -16.90 -34.88 31.27
N LEU A 14 -16.49 -34.07 30.28
CA LEU A 14 -15.33 -34.34 29.45
C LEU A 14 -14.09 -33.88 30.23
N LEU A 15 -13.34 -34.84 30.75
CA LEU A 15 -12.00 -34.63 31.29
C LEU A 15 -11.04 -34.47 30.11
N VAL A 16 -10.61 -33.23 29.86
CA VAL A 16 -9.56 -32.91 28.87
C VAL A 16 -8.22 -33.31 29.49
N ALA A 17 -7.62 -34.38 28.96
CA ALA A 17 -6.28 -34.81 29.33
C ALA A 17 -5.26 -33.79 28.80
N ALA A 18 -4.57 -33.09 29.71
CA ALA A 18 -3.45 -32.22 29.38
C ALA A 18 -2.26 -33.08 28.94
N VAL A 19 -1.94 -33.04 27.63
CA VAL A 19 -0.71 -33.59 27.07
C VAL A 19 0.40 -32.57 27.30
N LEU A 20 1.26 -32.85 28.28
CA LEU A 20 2.53 -32.15 28.50
C LEU A 20 3.47 -32.47 27.33
N VAL A 21 3.58 -31.54 26.38
CA VAL A 21 4.63 -31.57 25.35
C VAL A 21 5.88 -30.91 25.95
N ALA A 22 6.90 -31.73 26.21
CA ALA A 22 8.22 -31.27 26.59
C ALA A 22 8.87 -30.52 25.40
N VAL A 23 9.15 -29.24 25.59
CA VAL A 23 9.94 -28.42 24.66
C VAL A 23 11.42 -28.68 24.94
N PRO A 24 12.22 -29.18 23.97
CA PRO A 24 13.65 -29.37 24.18
C PRO A 24 14.35 -28.01 24.28
N LEU A 25 15.15 -27.86 25.34
CA LEU A 25 16.06 -26.74 25.57
C LEU A 25 17.03 -26.65 24.38
N PHE A 26 16.83 -25.64 23.56
CA PHE A 26 17.69 -25.32 22.44
C PHE A 26 19.03 -24.80 22.98
N THR A 27 20.07 -25.48 22.51
CA THR A 27 21.49 -25.21 22.63
C THR A 27 21.86 -23.73 22.46
N GLU A 28 22.73 -23.28 23.37
CA GLU A 28 23.47 -22.02 23.37
C GLU A 28 24.11 -21.69 22.00
N PRO A 29 24.13 -20.42 21.57
CA PRO A 29 24.93 -20.01 20.42
C PRO A 29 26.40 -19.87 20.81
N VAL A 30 27.25 -20.73 20.24
CA VAL A 30 28.70 -20.55 20.19
C VAL A 30 29.00 -19.41 19.22
N PHE A 31 29.18 -18.20 19.76
CA PHE A 31 29.82 -17.10 19.03
C PHE A 31 31.32 -17.34 19.04
N ALA A 32 31.83 -17.82 17.91
CA ALA A 32 33.26 -17.86 17.63
C ALA A 32 33.80 -16.43 17.56
N ASP A 33 34.78 -16.15 18.42
CA ASP A 33 35.68 -15.00 18.35
C ASP A 33 36.49 -15.11 17.06
N SER A 34 36.28 -14.19 16.12
CA SER A 34 37.07 -14.09 14.90
C SER A 34 37.55 -12.66 14.71
N GLU A 35 38.83 -12.52 15.03
CA GLU A 35 39.82 -11.69 14.36
C GLU A 35 39.59 -10.17 14.40
N ALA A 36 40.39 -9.55 15.27
CA ALA A 36 40.72 -8.14 15.27
C ALA A 36 41.22 -7.69 13.88
N ALA A 37 40.34 -7.03 13.12
CA ALA A 37 40.73 -6.24 11.96
C ALA A 37 41.44 -4.96 12.44
N GLU A 38 42.64 -4.72 11.93
CA GLU A 38 43.42 -3.52 12.18
C GLU A 38 42.62 -2.24 11.87
N PRO A 39 42.73 -1.18 12.69
CA PRO A 39 42.00 0.06 12.43
C PRO A 39 42.55 0.72 11.16
N PRO A 40 41.70 1.08 10.17
CA PRO A 40 42.18 1.81 9.02
C PRO A 40 42.74 3.18 9.45
N SER A 41 43.92 3.49 8.94
CA SER A 41 44.59 4.78 9.07
C SER A 41 43.61 5.93 8.86
N ARG A 42 43.53 6.80 9.86
CA ARG A 42 42.66 7.98 9.89
C ARG A 42 42.88 8.83 8.65
N VAL A 43 41.97 8.74 7.68
CA VAL A 43 41.87 9.72 6.59
C VAL A 43 41.33 11.00 7.21
N THR A 44 42.16 12.02 7.29
CA THR A 44 41.73 13.38 7.63
C THR A 44 40.89 13.92 6.47
N VAL A 45 39.57 13.87 6.64
CA VAL A 45 38.64 14.56 5.73
C VAL A 45 38.77 16.06 6.02
N GLN A 46 39.41 16.80 5.12
CA GLN A 46 39.25 18.24 5.03
C GLN A 46 37.81 18.52 4.61
N THR A 47 36.95 18.86 5.56
CA THR A 47 35.64 19.44 5.25
C THR A 47 35.86 20.79 4.58
N PRO A 48 35.44 21.00 3.33
CA PRO A 48 35.40 22.35 2.79
C PRO A 48 34.39 23.15 3.63
N GLU A 49 34.79 24.33 4.07
CA GLU A 49 33.85 25.31 4.61
C GLU A 49 32.94 25.73 3.45
N VAL A 50 31.75 25.13 3.40
CA VAL A 50 30.69 25.52 2.47
C VAL A 50 29.91 26.62 3.17
N ASP A 51 29.91 27.82 2.57
CA ASP A 51 29.04 28.91 2.98
C ASP A 51 27.59 28.49 2.79
N VAL A 52 26.95 28.07 3.89
CA VAL A 52 25.52 27.79 3.92
C VAL A 52 24.80 29.13 3.83
N VAL A 53 24.45 29.52 2.62
CA VAL A 53 23.47 30.58 2.38
C VAL A 53 22.12 30.02 2.81
N ILE A 54 21.71 30.35 4.05
CA ILE A 54 20.35 30.08 4.53
C ILE A 54 19.43 31.01 3.74
N ILE A 55 18.89 30.50 2.65
CA ILE A 55 17.76 31.12 1.97
C ILE A 55 16.57 30.86 2.90
N GLU A 56 16.06 31.89 3.57
CA GLU A 56 14.79 31.88 4.30
C GLU A 56 13.62 31.70 3.32
N LYS A 57 13.61 30.59 2.57
CA LYS A 57 12.37 30.10 2.02
C LYS A 57 11.64 29.53 3.21
N GLU A 58 10.51 30.14 3.59
CA GLU A 58 9.58 29.55 4.54
C GLU A 58 9.24 28.14 4.03
N VAL A 59 9.96 27.16 4.56
CA VAL A 59 9.56 25.76 4.46
C VAL A 59 8.36 25.70 5.37
N SER A 60 7.17 25.66 4.74
CA SER A 60 5.91 25.24 5.34
C SER A 60 6.22 24.26 6.46
N GLY A 61 5.76 24.58 7.67
CA GLY A 61 6.11 23.88 8.92
C GLY A 61 6.00 22.36 8.82
N PRO A 62 6.50 21.61 9.82
CA PRO A 62 6.64 20.15 9.74
C PRO A 62 5.36 19.55 9.16
N ALA A 63 5.48 18.93 7.98
CA ALA A 63 4.35 18.43 7.22
C ALA A 63 3.45 17.65 8.18
N LYS A 64 2.23 18.14 8.39
CA LYS A 64 1.29 17.53 9.31
C LYS A 64 0.95 16.15 8.75
N ILE A 65 1.57 15.11 9.31
CA ILE A 65 1.46 13.73 8.82
C ILE A 65 0.05 13.18 9.04
N LEU A 66 -0.63 13.66 10.08
CA LEU A 66 -2.00 13.28 10.44
C LEU A 66 -2.94 14.48 10.27
N ASP A 67 -4.22 14.23 10.03
CA ASP A 67 -5.23 15.29 10.00
C ASP A 67 -5.60 15.80 11.41
N ASP A 68 -6.64 16.64 11.54
CA ASP A 68 -7.08 17.20 12.83
C ASP A 68 -7.62 16.14 13.79
N GLU A 69 -8.06 15.01 13.25
CA GLU A 69 -8.62 13.87 13.98
C GLU A 69 -7.59 12.74 14.19
N GLY A 70 -6.35 12.89 13.71
CA GLY A 70 -5.28 11.93 13.90
C GLY A 70 -5.24 10.78 12.89
N ARG A 71 -5.95 10.90 11.77
CA ARG A 71 -5.95 9.93 10.65
C ARG A 71 -4.81 10.22 9.69
N MET A 72 -4.26 9.17 9.08
CA MET A 72 -3.22 9.32 8.07
C MET A 72 -3.79 9.89 6.77
N VAL A 73 -4.99 9.45 6.39
CA VAL A 73 -5.65 9.91 5.18
C VAL A 73 -6.68 10.98 5.53
N ASN A 74 -6.54 12.15 4.90
CA ASN A 74 -7.52 13.22 4.98
C ASN A 74 -8.43 13.14 3.75
N PHE A 75 -9.75 13.02 3.97
CA PHE A 75 -10.70 12.85 2.87
C PHE A 75 -10.59 13.97 1.81
N GLN A 76 -10.64 15.23 2.23
CA GLN A 76 -10.67 16.37 1.29
C GLN A 76 -9.36 16.54 0.52
N ARG A 77 -8.21 16.27 1.17
CA ARG A 77 -6.88 16.40 0.57
C ARG A 77 -6.53 15.22 -0.34
N ASP A 78 -6.85 14.00 0.08
CA ASP A 78 -6.29 12.78 -0.50
C ASP A 78 -7.32 11.96 -1.29
N ILE A 79 -8.58 11.91 -0.85
CA ILE A 79 -9.61 11.01 -1.42
C ILE A 79 -10.51 11.75 -2.41
N ALA A 80 -11.02 12.93 -2.03
CA ALA A 80 -11.90 13.72 -2.87
C ALA A 80 -11.31 14.01 -4.26
N PRO A 81 -10.02 14.38 -4.43
CA PRO A 81 -9.44 14.59 -5.75
C PRO A 81 -9.44 13.33 -6.63
N ILE A 82 -9.29 12.13 -6.03
CA ILE A 82 -9.34 10.86 -6.75
C ILE A 82 -10.76 10.64 -7.27
N PHE A 83 -11.77 10.74 -6.41
CA PHE A 83 -13.17 10.53 -6.83
C PHE A 83 -13.62 11.56 -7.86
N VAL A 84 -13.18 12.81 -7.71
CA VAL A 84 -13.44 13.86 -8.69
C VAL A 84 -12.83 13.52 -10.05
N ALA A 85 -11.55 13.14 -10.09
CA ALA A 85 -10.84 12.90 -11.34
C ALA A 85 -11.18 11.57 -12.02
N ARG A 86 -11.62 10.57 -11.26
CA ARG A 86 -11.71 9.17 -11.72
C ARG A 86 -13.13 8.63 -11.76
N CYS A 87 -14.07 9.23 -11.02
CA CYS A 87 -15.40 8.64 -10.81
C CYS A 87 -16.54 9.56 -11.27
N LEU A 88 -16.45 10.88 -11.02
CA LEU A 88 -17.57 11.81 -11.25
C LEU A 88 -18.06 11.87 -12.69
N ASP A 89 -17.20 11.67 -13.69
CA ASP A 89 -17.60 11.75 -15.10
C ASP A 89 -18.68 10.73 -15.49
N CYS A 90 -18.74 9.59 -14.80
CA CYS A 90 -19.69 8.51 -15.06
C CYS A 90 -20.63 8.19 -13.89
N HIS A 91 -20.28 8.64 -12.68
CA HIS A 91 -21.00 8.38 -11.42
C HIS A 91 -21.22 9.68 -10.64
N GLY A 92 -21.51 10.77 -11.34
CA GLY A 92 -21.78 12.09 -10.77
C GLY A 92 -23.24 12.52 -10.93
N PRO A 93 -23.55 13.79 -10.65
CA PRO A 93 -24.92 14.31 -10.72
C PRO A 93 -25.49 14.35 -12.14
N GLU A 94 -24.64 14.50 -13.16
CA GLU A 94 -25.04 14.57 -14.57
C GLU A 94 -25.21 13.17 -15.19
N GLU A 95 -24.43 12.20 -14.74
CA GLU A 95 -24.41 10.83 -15.24
C GLU A 95 -24.24 9.87 -14.06
N ALA A 96 -25.27 9.07 -13.78
CA ALA A 96 -25.30 8.09 -12.70
C ALA A 96 -25.34 6.67 -13.28
N LYS A 97 -24.22 6.21 -13.86
CA LYS A 97 -24.17 4.86 -14.44
C LYS A 97 -24.51 3.81 -13.38
N ASN A 98 -25.36 2.86 -13.76
CA ASN A 98 -25.90 1.82 -12.89
C ASN A 98 -26.61 2.34 -11.64
N ASP A 99 -27.17 3.57 -11.69
CA ASP A 99 -27.86 4.20 -10.56
C ASP A 99 -26.94 4.44 -9.34
N PHE A 100 -25.62 4.52 -9.59
CA PHE A 100 -24.61 4.76 -8.57
C PHE A 100 -24.04 6.18 -8.71
N ARG A 101 -23.96 6.89 -7.58
CA ARG A 101 -23.44 8.26 -7.47
C ARG A 101 -22.36 8.34 -6.40
N VAL A 102 -21.15 8.73 -6.79
CA VAL A 102 -20.01 8.90 -5.86
C VAL A 102 -20.11 10.20 -5.06
N ASP A 103 -20.86 11.20 -5.55
CA ASP A 103 -21.10 12.47 -4.87
C ASP A 103 -22.19 12.38 -3.79
N ASP A 104 -22.90 11.26 -3.72
CA ASP A 104 -23.91 10.97 -2.72
C ASP A 104 -23.35 10.03 -1.65
N VAL A 105 -23.29 10.50 -0.40
CA VAL A 105 -22.65 9.74 0.68
C VAL A 105 -23.39 8.42 0.94
N ASP A 106 -24.72 8.44 0.92
CA ASP A 106 -25.51 7.23 1.17
C ASP A 106 -25.28 6.18 0.07
N SER A 107 -25.24 6.61 -1.20
CA SER A 107 -24.90 5.75 -2.34
C SER A 107 -23.47 5.21 -2.22
N MET A 108 -22.48 6.05 -1.89
CA MET A 108 -21.10 5.59 -1.72
C MET A 108 -20.96 4.59 -0.57
N MET A 109 -21.58 4.87 0.57
CA MET A 109 -21.51 4.03 1.76
C MET A 109 -22.29 2.73 1.62
N SER A 110 -23.14 2.57 0.60
CA SER A 110 -23.72 1.25 0.29
C SER A 110 -22.74 0.28 -0.36
N TYR A 111 -21.56 0.76 -0.79
CA TYR A 111 -20.49 -0.04 -1.40
C TYR A 111 -19.22 -0.09 -0.54
N VAL A 112 -19.19 0.66 0.57
CA VAL A 112 -18.03 0.78 1.46
C VAL A 112 -18.42 0.28 2.85
N GLU A 113 -17.72 -0.77 3.30
CA GLU A 113 -17.82 -1.27 4.66
C GLU A 113 -16.67 -0.67 5.47
N ALA A 114 -16.99 0.31 6.32
CA ALA A 114 -16.01 0.99 7.15
C ALA A 114 -15.22 0.00 8.04
N GLU A 115 -13.91 0.18 8.11
CA GLU A 115 -12.96 -0.69 8.84
C GLU A 115 -12.80 -2.12 8.25
N ASP A 116 -13.57 -2.49 7.22
CA ASP A 116 -13.51 -3.80 6.58
C ASP A 116 -13.32 -3.68 5.05
N ILE A 117 -12.06 -3.69 4.64
CA ILE A 117 -11.68 -3.62 3.22
C ILE A 117 -12.16 -4.84 2.42
N GLU A 118 -12.25 -6.01 3.04
CA GLU A 118 -12.59 -7.26 2.35
C GLU A 118 -14.09 -7.36 2.09
N SER A 119 -14.90 -6.73 2.95
CA SER A 119 -16.36 -6.59 2.75
C SER A 119 -16.73 -5.36 1.91
N SER A 120 -15.79 -4.44 1.67
CA SER A 120 -16.00 -3.25 0.84
C SER A 120 -16.01 -3.59 -0.65
N SER A 121 -17.21 -3.85 -1.19
CA SER A 121 -17.40 -4.16 -2.62
C SER A 121 -16.79 -3.12 -3.57
N LEU A 122 -16.81 -1.82 -3.22
CA LEU A 122 -16.12 -0.78 -3.98
C LEU A 122 -14.67 -1.20 -4.27
N TYR A 123 -13.94 -1.60 -3.24
CA TYR A 123 -12.54 -1.92 -3.36
C TYR A 123 -12.32 -3.27 -4.05
N VAL A 124 -12.98 -4.31 -3.55
CA VAL A 124 -12.73 -5.69 -3.99
C VAL A 124 -13.28 -5.96 -5.38
N ASP A 125 -14.54 -5.60 -5.61
CA ASP A 125 -15.28 -6.00 -6.82
C ASP A 125 -15.06 -5.04 -7.99
N TYR A 126 -14.73 -3.78 -7.72
CA TYR A 126 -14.63 -2.74 -8.76
C TYR A 126 -13.24 -2.12 -8.91
N LEU A 127 -12.47 -1.92 -7.83
CA LEU A 127 -11.16 -1.26 -7.93
C LEU A 127 -9.98 -2.24 -8.10
N THR A 128 -10.10 -3.47 -7.60
CA THR A 128 -9.01 -4.48 -7.62
C THR A 128 -9.36 -5.79 -8.31
N THR A 129 -10.47 -5.84 -9.03
CA THR A 129 -10.92 -7.03 -9.76
C THR A 129 -10.05 -7.32 -11.00
N ASP A 130 -9.95 -8.60 -11.37
CA ASP A 130 -9.34 -9.04 -12.63
C ASP A 130 -10.36 -9.04 -13.79
N ASP A 131 -11.64 -8.81 -13.53
CA ASP A 131 -12.70 -8.73 -14.54
C ASP A 131 -12.73 -7.34 -15.19
N GLU A 132 -12.29 -7.25 -16.46
CA GLU A 132 -12.20 -6.00 -17.22
C GLU A 132 -13.55 -5.28 -17.39
N ASP A 133 -14.68 -6.01 -17.37
CA ASP A 133 -16.01 -5.42 -17.52
C ASP A 133 -16.52 -4.79 -16.21
N MET A 134 -15.99 -5.25 -15.08
CA MET A 134 -16.32 -4.76 -13.74
C MET A 134 -15.31 -3.72 -13.23
N LEU A 135 -14.09 -3.74 -13.76
CA LEU A 135 -13.00 -2.87 -13.32
C LEU A 135 -13.32 -1.38 -13.57
N MET A 136 -13.25 -0.60 -12.50
CA MET A 136 -13.47 0.85 -12.52
C MET A 136 -12.21 1.60 -12.05
N PRO A 137 -11.83 2.70 -12.74
CA PRO A 137 -12.37 3.15 -14.03
C PRO A 137 -12.02 2.20 -15.18
N PRO A 138 -12.86 2.09 -16.22
CA PRO A 138 -12.56 1.26 -17.38
C PRO A 138 -11.29 1.74 -18.10
N ALA A 139 -10.55 0.81 -18.73
CA ALA A 139 -9.35 1.13 -19.53
C ALA A 139 -9.57 2.25 -20.57
N ALA A 140 -10.76 2.30 -21.17
CA ALA A 140 -11.14 3.32 -22.15
C ALA A 140 -11.32 4.73 -21.54
N HIS A 141 -11.44 4.85 -20.22
CA HIS A 141 -11.70 6.10 -19.49
C HIS A 141 -10.61 6.38 -18.44
N GLY A 142 -9.34 6.18 -18.81
CA GLY A 142 -8.20 6.47 -17.93
C GLY A 142 -7.73 5.29 -17.08
N GLY A 143 -8.42 4.15 -17.18
CA GLY A 143 -7.98 2.86 -16.67
C GLY A 143 -7.96 2.73 -15.15
N PRO A 144 -7.50 1.57 -14.66
CA PRO A 144 -7.48 1.30 -13.24
C PRO A 144 -6.68 2.35 -12.51
N LEU A 145 -7.08 2.58 -11.26
CA LEU A 145 -6.36 3.47 -10.37
C LEU A 145 -4.91 3.03 -10.22
N THR A 146 -4.03 4.01 -10.03
CA THR A 146 -2.63 3.75 -9.72
C THR A 146 -2.50 3.04 -8.37
N PRO A 147 -1.41 2.30 -8.14
CA PRO A 147 -1.17 1.66 -6.84
C PRO A 147 -1.19 2.65 -5.66
N GLY A 148 -0.80 3.92 -5.89
CA GLY A 148 -0.84 4.97 -4.88
C GLY A 148 -2.28 5.40 -4.55
N GLU A 149 -3.12 5.62 -5.57
CA GLU A 149 -4.54 5.94 -5.39
C GLU A 149 -5.28 4.79 -4.68
N LEU A 150 -5.03 3.54 -5.08
CA LEU A 150 -5.59 2.36 -4.42
C LEU A 150 -5.16 2.27 -2.95
N ALA A 151 -3.88 2.53 -2.66
CA ALA A 151 -3.38 2.50 -1.29
C ALA A 151 -4.05 3.57 -0.42
N LEU A 152 -4.29 4.78 -0.95
CA LEU A 152 -5.00 5.83 -0.22
C LEU A 152 -6.44 5.42 0.10
N ILE A 153 -7.18 4.91 -0.89
CA ILE A 153 -8.55 4.43 -0.69
C ILE A 153 -8.58 3.29 0.33
N ARG A 154 -7.64 2.33 0.23
CA ARG A 154 -7.53 1.22 1.17
C ARG A 154 -7.36 1.70 2.61
N VAL A 155 -6.43 2.63 2.83
CA VAL A 155 -6.16 3.17 4.17
C VAL A 155 -7.38 3.94 4.67
N TRP A 156 -7.99 4.78 3.83
CA TRP A 156 -9.20 5.52 4.19
C TRP A 156 -10.34 4.59 4.63
N ILE A 157 -10.63 3.52 3.88
CA ILE A 157 -11.64 2.52 4.27
C ILE A 157 -11.26 1.86 5.60
N SER A 158 -9.99 1.47 5.75
CA SER A 158 -9.48 0.83 6.97
C SER A 158 -9.52 1.77 8.19
N GLU A 159 -9.45 3.08 7.99
CA GLU A 159 -9.57 4.12 9.02
C GLU A 159 -11.05 4.50 9.31
N GLY A 160 -12.01 3.74 8.78
CA GLY A 160 -13.44 3.93 9.02
C GLY A 160 -14.17 4.75 7.96
N ALA A 161 -13.57 4.92 6.78
CA ALA A 161 -14.17 5.57 5.62
C ALA A 161 -14.78 6.96 5.95
N HIS A 162 -14.11 7.73 6.81
CA HIS A 162 -14.71 8.97 7.30
C HIS A 162 -14.98 9.96 6.16
N TRP A 163 -16.23 10.41 6.09
CA TRP A 163 -16.71 11.44 5.18
C TRP A 163 -17.13 12.68 5.99
N PRO A 164 -16.49 13.84 5.81
CA PRO A 164 -16.86 15.06 6.53
C PRO A 164 -18.25 15.58 6.12
N ASP A 165 -19.05 16.06 7.07
CA ASP A 165 -20.42 16.54 6.82
C ASP A 165 -20.49 17.71 5.81
N ASP A 166 -19.42 18.50 5.70
CA ASP A 166 -19.29 19.64 4.81
C ASP A 166 -18.48 19.33 3.53
N ALA A 167 -18.03 18.09 3.36
CA ALA A 167 -17.28 17.68 2.18
C ALA A 167 -18.18 17.62 0.95
N ALA A 168 -17.75 18.28 -0.11
CA ALA A 168 -18.38 18.23 -1.42
C ALA A 168 -17.37 17.75 -2.47
N LEU A 169 -17.77 16.79 -3.29
CA LEU A 169 -17.01 16.41 -4.49
C LEU A 169 -17.29 17.41 -5.60
N VAL A 170 -16.71 18.60 -5.47
CA VAL A 170 -16.75 19.60 -6.54
C VAL A 170 -15.56 19.38 -7.46
N ALA A 171 -15.81 19.35 -8.77
CA ALA A 171 -14.75 19.44 -9.76
C ALA A 171 -14.13 20.84 -9.70
N SER A 172 -13.17 21.06 -8.79
CA SER A 172 -12.51 22.35 -8.65
C SER A 172 -11.45 22.51 -9.74
N GLY A 173 -11.76 23.35 -10.73
CA GLY A 173 -10.85 23.81 -11.79
C GLY A 173 -9.73 24.75 -11.32
N ASP A 174 -9.30 24.69 -10.06
CA ASP A 174 -8.17 25.47 -9.54
C ASP A 174 -7.23 24.56 -8.76
N GLU A 175 -6.19 24.13 -9.49
CA GLU A 175 -4.86 23.69 -9.04
C GLU A 175 -4.78 22.86 -7.74
N VAL A 176 -5.07 21.56 -7.83
CA VAL A 176 -4.38 20.57 -6.97
C VAL A 176 -3.06 20.26 -7.67
N PRO A 177 -1.88 20.49 -7.06
CA PRO A 177 -0.62 20.04 -7.64
C PRO A 177 -0.68 18.53 -7.75
N ALA A 178 -0.69 18.02 -8.99
CA ALA A 178 -0.57 16.60 -9.28
C ALA A 178 0.77 16.10 -8.73
N VAL A 179 0.79 15.69 -7.47
CA VAL A 179 1.91 14.96 -6.87
C VAL A 179 1.84 13.51 -7.30
N ALA A 180 2.00 13.27 -8.61
CA ALA A 180 2.54 12.00 -9.03
C ALA A 180 3.94 11.89 -8.41
N PRO A 181 4.27 10.85 -7.63
CA PRO A 181 5.65 10.62 -7.27
C PRO A 181 6.39 10.31 -8.58
N GLU A 182 7.13 11.29 -9.11
CA GLU A 182 8.08 11.08 -10.19
C GLU A 182 9.17 10.14 -9.64
N MET A 183 8.95 8.83 -9.76
CA MET A 183 9.98 7.84 -9.55
C MET A 183 11.01 8.00 -10.66
N VAL A 184 11.97 8.90 -10.43
CA VAL A 184 13.16 9.00 -11.26
C VAL A 184 13.86 7.65 -11.21
N ALA A 185 13.73 6.88 -12.28
CA ALA A 185 14.50 5.69 -12.53
C ALA A 185 15.98 6.08 -12.56
N ARG A 186 16.67 5.93 -11.44
CA ARG A 186 18.12 5.99 -11.40
C ARG A 186 18.65 4.78 -12.16
N SER A 187 19.05 5.04 -13.40
CA SER A 187 19.84 4.15 -14.25
C SER A 187 21.00 3.55 -13.45
N LEU A 188 20.98 2.23 -13.29
CA LEU A 188 22.12 1.46 -12.78
C LEU A 188 23.30 1.60 -13.76
N PRO A 189 24.54 1.83 -13.29
CA PRO A 189 25.68 1.83 -14.20
C PRO A 189 25.90 0.42 -14.77
N GLU A 190 26.00 0.33 -16.09
CA GLU A 190 26.33 -0.90 -16.82
C GLU A 190 27.66 -1.48 -16.28
N ARG A 191 27.54 -2.50 -15.44
CA ARG A 191 28.69 -3.27 -14.99
C ARG A 191 29.05 -4.24 -16.11
N ALA A 192 30.12 -3.91 -16.83
CA ALA A 192 30.68 -4.65 -17.94
C ALA A 192 30.73 -6.16 -17.69
N VAL A 193 29.92 -6.92 -18.44
CA VAL A 193 30.05 -8.37 -18.58
C VAL A 193 31.25 -8.62 -19.49
N GLY A 194 32.41 -8.90 -18.89
CA GLY A 194 33.58 -9.40 -19.61
C GLY A 194 33.34 -10.84 -20.06
N VAL A 195 32.89 -11.03 -21.30
CA VAL A 195 32.87 -12.36 -21.92
C VAL A 195 34.27 -12.66 -22.44
N SER A 196 35.09 -13.32 -21.63
CA SER A 196 36.37 -13.88 -22.07
C SER A 196 36.12 -14.93 -23.15
N ARG A 197 36.44 -14.59 -24.40
CA ARG A 197 36.45 -15.52 -25.53
C ARG A 197 37.62 -16.49 -25.37
N LEU A 198 37.34 -17.77 -25.11
CA LEU A 198 38.35 -18.81 -25.29
C LEU A 198 38.67 -18.95 -26.78
N SER A 199 39.90 -18.63 -27.14
CA SER A 199 40.46 -18.77 -28.47
C SER A 199 40.84 -20.24 -28.71
N ALA A 200 40.27 -20.89 -29.72
CA ALA A 200 40.68 -22.22 -30.16
C ALA A 200 41.89 -22.11 -31.13
N PRO A 201 42.91 -22.96 -31.04
CA PRO A 201 44.04 -22.95 -31.97
C PRO A 201 43.67 -23.60 -33.31
N SER A 202 43.95 -22.85 -34.39
CA SER A 202 43.87 -23.30 -35.77
C SER A 202 45.12 -24.10 -36.14
N HIS A 203 44.95 -25.38 -36.49
CA HIS A 203 45.97 -26.14 -37.22
C HIS A 203 45.48 -26.50 -38.63
N ARG A 204 45.75 -25.54 -39.52
CA ARG A 204 46.39 -25.66 -40.85
C ARG A 204 46.28 -27.03 -41.55
N ALA A 205 45.45 -27.04 -42.60
CA ALA A 205 45.44 -28.06 -43.65
C ALA A 205 46.77 -28.09 -44.43
N LEU A 206 47.25 -29.30 -44.70
CA LEU A 206 48.29 -29.58 -45.69
C LEU A 206 47.64 -30.21 -46.92
N SER A 207 47.85 -29.56 -48.06
CA SER A 207 47.55 -30.04 -49.41
C SER A 207 48.16 -31.41 -49.69
N HIS A 208 47.48 -32.23 -50.51
CA HIS A 208 47.98 -32.94 -51.69
C HIS A 208 46.79 -33.25 -52.60
#